data_AF-A0A3D9E2H7-F1
#
_entry.id   AF-A0A3D9E2H7-F1
#
_cell.length_a   1.000
_cell.length_b   1.000
_cell.length_c   1.000
_cell.angle_alpha   90.00
_cell.angle_beta   90.00
_cell.angle_gamma   90.00
#
_symmetry.space_group_name_H-M   'P 1'
#
loop_
_entity.id
_entity.type
_entity.pdbx_description
1 polymer ?
#
loop_
_entity_poly.entity_id
_entity_poly.type
_entity_poly.pdbx_seq_one_letter_code
_entity_poly.pdbx_strand_id
1 'polypeptide(L)'
;MNRRTYIAVSALLVVLLTACSPGGDQNSKGPDVTPEDVKAQILDLYEASAAAVAAEGWKVDDASWLACADDSAGPRVKLSFAASRSEPLPSAAADLIANAQKVWQERGHDVTVERDTNLTPPRWILSDPPYLTGTEPDGSYYLLDVSDRAVYFQATSACVPGDIFELTSPTPTP
;
A
#
# COMPACT_ATOMS: atom_id res chain seq x y z
N MET A 1 54.16 0.77 -42.37
CA MET A 1 55.48 1.28 -41.94
C MET A 1 55.35 1.85 -40.54
N ASN A 2 56.27 1.45 -39.67
CA ASN A 2 56.26 1.61 -38.22
C ASN A 2 56.32 3.06 -37.73
N ARG A 3 55.63 3.36 -36.62
CA ARG A 3 56.25 4.02 -35.46
C ARG A 3 55.39 3.88 -34.18
N ARG A 4 55.83 3.02 -33.26
CA ARG A 4 55.71 3.24 -31.80
C ARG A 4 56.64 4.45 -31.48
N THR A 5 56.40 5.33 -30.50
CA THR A 5 56.57 5.08 -29.05
C THR A 5 56.21 6.30 -28.15
N TYR A 6 55.75 5.97 -26.93
CA TYR A 6 55.90 6.56 -25.58
C TYR A 6 55.26 7.89 -25.11
N ILE A 7 54.27 7.71 -24.21
CA ILE A 7 54.06 8.22 -22.83
C ILE A 7 54.35 9.71 -22.51
N ALA A 8 53.32 10.40 -22.02
CA ALA A 8 53.45 11.36 -20.92
C ALA A 8 52.25 11.24 -19.97
N VAL A 9 52.52 10.79 -18.75
CA VAL A 9 51.64 10.88 -17.58
C VAL A 9 51.50 12.36 -17.22
N SER A 10 50.29 12.85 -16.99
CA SER A 10 50.07 14.14 -16.34
C SER A 10 48.85 14.04 -15.44
N ALA A 11 49.11 13.62 -14.20
CA ALA A 11 48.21 13.82 -13.08
C ALA A 11 48.21 15.31 -12.73
N LEU A 12 47.07 15.97 -12.89
CA LEU A 12 46.82 17.27 -12.28
C LEU A 12 45.92 17.09 -11.06
N LEU A 13 46.56 17.02 -9.90
CA LEU A 13 45.97 17.43 -8.63
C LEU A 13 45.71 18.94 -8.68
N VAL A 14 44.46 19.37 -8.45
CA VAL A 14 44.17 20.73 -7.96
C VAL A 14 43.12 20.66 -6.85
N VAL A 15 43.64 20.69 -5.64
CA VAL A 15 43.25 21.47 -4.45
C VAL A 15 41.77 21.80 -4.24
N LEU A 16 41.27 21.26 -3.13
CA LEU A 16 40.10 21.61 -2.34
C LEU A 16 39.83 23.12 -2.23
N LEU A 17 38.63 23.55 -2.62
CA LEU A 17 37.97 24.70 -2.00
C LEU A 17 36.88 24.18 -1.06
N THR A 18 37.19 24.24 0.22
CA THR A 18 36.27 24.14 1.35
C THR A 18 35.19 25.20 1.23
N ALA A 19 34.00 24.81 0.76
CA ALA A 19 32.77 25.53 1.10
C ALA A 19 32.21 24.86 2.36
N CYS A 20 32.52 25.47 3.52
CA CYS A 20 31.75 25.25 4.74
C CYS A 20 30.35 25.82 4.50
N SER A 21 29.42 24.98 4.05
CA SER A 21 28.00 25.27 4.28
C SER A 21 27.70 24.92 5.74
N PRO A 22 27.23 25.86 6.57
CA PRO A 22 26.82 25.56 7.93
C PRO A 22 25.68 24.54 7.87
N GLY A 23 25.72 23.58 8.79
CA GLY A 23 24.80 22.45 8.86
C GLY A 23 23.36 22.87 8.61
N GLY A 24 22.83 22.43 7.47
CA GLY A 24 21.40 22.32 7.27
C GLY A 24 20.99 21.00 7.91
N ASP A 25 20.12 21.08 8.91
CA ASP A 25 19.45 19.95 9.52
C ASP A 25 19.02 18.95 8.44
N GLN A 26 19.59 17.74 8.49
CA GLN A 26 19.03 16.59 7.80
C GLN A 26 17.81 16.09 8.56
N ASN A 27 16.80 16.95 8.69
CA ASN A 27 15.42 16.55 8.92
C ASN A 27 14.67 16.70 7.60
N SER A 28 15.14 15.99 6.58
CA SER A 28 14.29 15.68 5.42
C SER A 28 13.33 14.57 5.82
N LYS A 29 12.44 14.86 6.79
CA LYS A 29 11.24 14.07 6.99
C LYS A 29 10.50 14.18 5.66
N GLY A 30 10.28 13.05 4.97
CA GLY A 30 9.40 13.03 3.81
C GLY A 30 8.05 13.67 4.16
N PRO A 31 7.23 14.05 3.17
CA PRO A 31 5.88 14.53 3.49
C PRO A 31 5.20 13.52 4.42
N ASP A 32 4.76 13.98 5.59
CA ASP A 32 3.99 13.15 6.51
C ASP A 32 2.71 12.74 5.77
N VAL A 33 2.52 11.44 5.54
CA VAL A 33 1.35 10.90 4.85
C VAL A 33 0.09 11.31 5.62
N THR A 34 -0.89 11.92 4.94
CA THR A 34 -2.12 12.42 5.56
C THR A 34 -3.24 11.38 5.58
N PRO A 35 -4.32 11.60 6.36
CA PRO A 35 -5.53 10.79 6.25
C PRO A 35 -6.11 10.75 4.82
N GLU A 36 -6.08 11.87 4.09
CA GLU A 36 -6.54 11.92 2.71
C GLU A 36 -5.68 11.06 1.78
N ASP A 37 -4.35 11.10 1.96
CA ASP A 37 -3.42 10.29 1.16
C ASP A 37 -3.64 8.80 1.39
N VAL A 38 -3.82 8.38 2.65
CA VAL A 38 -4.12 6.99 3.00
C VAL A 38 -5.44 6.54 2.40
N LYS A 39 -6.47 7.38 2.48
CA LYS A 39 -7.77 7.08 1.89
C LYS A 39 -7.67 6.92 0.38
N ALA A 40 -6.95 7.80 -0.29
CA ALA A 40 -6.72 7.70 -1.73
C ALA A 40 -5.98 6.40 -2.12
N GLN A 41 -4.96 6.01 -1.35
CA GLN A 41 -4.21 4.77 -1.59
C GLN A 41 -5.09 3.52 -1.44
N ILE A 42 -5.88 3.44 -0.36
CA ILE A 42 -6.79 2.29 -0.15
C ILE A 42 -7.86 2.23 -1.24
N LEU A 43 -8.42 3.38 -1.65
CA LEU A 43 -9.43 3.41 -2.71
C LEU A 43 -8.86 3.04 -4.07
N ASP A 44 -7.64 3.49 -4.42
CA ASP A 44 -6.97 3.07 -5.65
C ASP A 44 -6.69 1.56 -5.66
N LEU A 45 -6.20 0.99 -4.55
CA LEU A 45 -5.98 -0.45 -4.45
C LEU A 45 -7.30 -1.24 -4.54
N TYR A 46 -8.36 -0.76 -3.90
CA TYR A 46 -9.69 -1.35 -3.99
C TYR A 46 -10.22 -1.31 -5.43
N GLU A 47 -10.20 -0.15 -6.09
CA GLU A 47 -10.68 0.01 -7.46
C GLU A 47 -9.90 -0.86 -8.45
N ALA A 48 -8.57 -0.97 -8.27
CA ALA A 48 -7.74 -1.86 -9.05
C ALA A 48 -8.08 -3.34 -8.81
N SER A 49 -8.34 -3.71 -7.56
CA SER A 49 -8.77 -5.08 -7.19
C SER A 49 -10.13 -5.41 -7.80
N ALA A 50 -11.07 -4.47 -7.70
CA ALA A 50 -12.38 -4.58 -8.31
C ALA A 50 -12.25 -4.75 -9.83
N ALA A 51 -11.46 -3.92 -10.51
CA ALA A 51 -11.24 -4.05 -11.95
C ALA A 51 -10.58 -5.39 -12.35
N ALA A 52 -9.65 -5.90 -11.54
CA ALA A 52 -8.97 -7.18 -11.79
C ALA A 52 -9.90 -8.40 -11.60
N VAL A 53 -10.92 -8.29 -10.75
CA VAL A 53 -11.89 -9.35 -10.46
C VAL A 53 -13.15 -9.21 -11.32
N ALA A 54 -13.88 -8.11 -11.13
CA ALA A 54 -15.08 -7.68 -11.84
C ALA A 54 -15.44 -6.27 -11.38
N ALA A 55 -15.55 -5.31 -12.30
CA ALA A 55 -15.71 -3.89 -11.96
C ALA A 55 -17.02 -3.56 -11.22
N GLU A 56 -18.05 -4.38 -11.37
CA GLU A 56 -19.41 -4.13 -10.86
C GLU A 56 -19.82 -5.16 -9.79
N GLY A 57 -20.90 -4.85 -9.05
CA GLY A 57 -21.50 -5.74 -8.06
C GLY A 57 -20.88 -5.68 -6.66
N TRP A 58 -20.01 -4.70 -6.42
CA TRP A 58 -19.40 -4.47 -5.11
C TRP A 58 -20.27 -3.63 -4.20
N LYS A 59 -20.26 -3.97 -2.92
CA LYS A 59 -20.86 -3.22 -1.83
C LYS A 59 -19.76 -2.84 -0.85
N VAL A 60 -19.68 -1.55 -0.48
CA VAL A 60 -18.85 -1.11 0.65
C VAL A 60 -19.55 -1.54 1.94
N ASP A 61 -18.86 -2.37 2.72
CA ASP A 61 -19.35 -2.91 3.98
C ASP A 61 -18.86 -2.10 5.18
N ASP A 62 -17.63 -1.58 5.11
CA ASP A 62 -17.04 -0.68 6.11
C ASP A 62 -16.13 0.34 5.44
N ALA A 63 -16.13 1.56 5.97
CA ALA A 63 -15.21 2.63 5.61
C ALA A 63 -15.13 3.59 6.81
N SER A 64 -14.31 3.23 7.79
CA SER A 64 -14.29 3.89 9.09
C SER A 64 -12.88 4.31 9.50
N TRP A 65 -12.79 5.50 10.06
CA TRP A 65 -11.57 5.94 10.75
C TRP A 65 -11.55 5.35 12.16
N LEU A 66 -10.37 4.90 12.59
CA LEU A 66 -10.13 4.35 13.92
C LEU A 66 -8.97 5.11 14.56
N ALA A 67 -9.09 5.40 15.85
CA ALA A 67 -7.99 5.93 16.64
C ALA A 67 -6.89 4.87 16.79
N CYS A 68 -5.65 5.29 16.66
CA CYS A 68 -4.48 4.52 17.06
C CYS A 68 -4.07 4.87 18.49
N ALA A 69 -3.14 4.11 19.07
CA ALA A 69 -2.49 4.55 20.30
C ALA A 69 -1.73 5.85 20.02
N ASP A 70 -1.92 6.85 20.88
CA ASP A 70 -1.18 8.10 20.80
C ASP A 70 0.33 7.84 20.93
N ASP A 71 1.11 8.62 20.20
CA ASP A 71 2.56 8.66 20.37
C ASP A 71 3.01 10.06 20.82
N SER A 72 4.32 10.25 21.00
CA SER A 72 4.87 11.56 21.38
C SER A 72 4.64 12.66 20.34
N ALA A 73 4.17 12.33 19.13
CA ALA A 73 3.88 13.26 18.05
C ALA A 73 2.40 13.67 17.97
N GLY A 74 1.51 13.09 18.78
CA GLY A 74 0.10 13.49 18.91
C GLY A 74 -0.90 12.40 18.50
N PRO A 75 -2.17 12.79 18.25
CA PRO A 75 -3.21 11.84 17.88
C PRO A 75 -2.92 11.22 16.50
N ARG A 76 -3.26 9.95 16.38
CA ARG A 76 -3.07 9.17 15.16
C ARG A 76 -4.32 8.39 14.81
N VAL A 77 -4.51 8.19 13.52
CA VAL A 77 -5.67 7.49 12.97
C VAL A 77 -5.25 6.50 11.91
N LYS A 78 -6.09 5.51 11.68
CA LYS A 78 -5.99 4.57 10.55
C LYS A 78 -7.35 4.39 9.90
N LEU A 79 -7.35 4.08 8.61
CA LEU A 79 -8.55 3.76 7.87
C LEU A 79 -8.76 2.23 7.88
N SER A 80 -9.95 1.80 8.29
CA SER A 80 -10.48 0.46 8.02
C SER A 80 -11.43 0.55 6.83
N PHE A 81 -11.24 -0.33 5.85
CA PHE A 81 -12.08 -0.41 4.67
C PHE A 81 -12.38 -1.86 4.33
N ALA A 82 -13.65 -2.17 4.07
CA ALA A 82 -14.07 -3.47 3.61
C ALA A 82 -15.13 -3.35 2.52
N ALA A 83 -15.03 -4.19 1.50
CA ALA A 83 -16.00 -4.30 0.44
C ALA A 83 -16.19 -5.76 0.03
N SER A 84 -17.39 -6.11 -0.44
CA SER A 84 -17.70 -7.46 -0.90
C SER A 84 -18.52 -7.50 -2.17
N ARG A 85 -18.39 -8.60 -2.91
CA ARG A 85 -19.17 -8.92 -4.11
C ARG A 85 -19.63 -10.37 -4.03
N SER A 86 -20.91 -10.63 -4.25
CA SER A 86 -21.50 -12.00 -4.19
C SER A 86 -22.12 -12.48 -5.51
N GLU A 87 -21.83 -11.78 -6.60
CA GLU A 87 -22.31 -12.14 -7.94
C GLU A 87 -21.42 -13.22 -8.60
N PRO A 88 -21.90 -13.95 -9.62
CA PRO A 88 -21.09 -14.90 -10.36
C PRO A 88 -19.79 -14.29 -10.89
N LEU A 89 -18.69 -15.03 -10.78
CA LEU A 89 -17.39 -14.58 -11.29
C LEU A 89 -17.33 -14.68 -12.82
N PRO A 90 -16.67 -13.73 -13.51
CA PRO A 90 -16.53 -13.75 -14.97
C PRO A 90 -15.55 -14.84 -15.46
N SER A 91 -14.68 -15.35 -14.59
CA SER A 91 -13.72 -16.42 -14.89
C SER A 91 -13.35 -17.20 -13.62
N ALA A 92 -12.40 -18.14 -13.74
CA ALA A 92 -11.92 -18.91 -12.59
C ALA A 92 -11.26 -18.00 -11.54
N ALA A 93 -11.52 -18.27 -10.26
CA ALA A 93 -10.95 -17.53 -9.14
C ALA A 93 -9.40 -17.46 -9.17
N ALA A 94 -8.75 -18.53 -9.65
CA ALA A 94 -7.30 -18.59 -9.80
C ALA A 94 -6.76 -17.56 -10.82
N ASP A 95 -7.48 -17.30 -11.90
CA ASP A 95 -7.06 -16.33 -12.91
C ASP A 95 -7.28 -14.89 -12.39
N LEU A 96 -8.40 -14.66 -11.71
CA LEU A 96 -8.74 -13.37 -11.13
C LEU A 96 -7.75 -12.96 -10.03
N ILE A 97 -7.40 -13.88 -9.12
CA ILE A 97 -6.43 -13.58 -8.07
C ILE A 97 -5.02 -13.33 -8.65
N ALA A 98 -4.64 -14.03 -9.72
CA ALA A 98 -3.35 -13.80 -10.39
C ALA A 98 -3.30 -12.44 -11.11
N ASN A 99 -4.44 -11.96 -11.63
CA ASN A 99 -4.53 -10.60 -12.17
C ASN A 99 -4.47 -9.55 -11.06
N ALA A 100 -5.19 -9.78 -9.95
CA ALA A 100 -5.14 -8.92 -8.77
C ALA A 100 -3.72 -8.82 -8.20
N GLN A 101 -2.98 -9.94 -8.16
CA GLN A 101 -1.60 -9.96 -7.70
C GLN A 101 -0.71 -9.01 -8.50
N LYS A 102 -0.81 -9.01 -9.84
CA LYS A 102 -0.02 -8.11 -10.69
C LYS A 102 -0.32 -6.64 -10.40
N VAL A 103 -1.60 -6.28 -10.29
CA VAL A 103 -1.98 -4.87 -10.06
C VAL A 103 -1.63 -4.37 -8.66
N TRP A 104 -1.52 -5.26 -7.67
CA TRP A 104 -0.99 -4.93 -6.33
C TRP A 104 0.54 -4.75 -6.36
N GLN A 105 1.26 -5.63 -7.07
CA GLN A 105 2.72 -5.51 -7.24
C GLN A 105 3.11 -4.23 -7.98
N GLU A 106 2.35 -3.84 -9.01
CA GLU A 106 2.53 -2.56 -9.71
C GLU A 106 2.34 -1.33 -8.80
N ARG A 107 1.62 -1.50 -7.70
CA ARG A 107 1.41 -0.48 -6.65
C ARG A 107 2.40 -0.58 -5.49
N GLY A 108 3.37 -1.48 -5.58
CA GLY A 108 4.45 -1.60 -4.59
C GLY A 108 4.16 -2.53 -3.41
N HIS A 109 3.07 -3.30 -3.44
CA HIS A 109 2.77 -4.28 -2.40
C HIS A 109 3.60 -5.57 -2.57
N ASP A 110 4.10 -6.12 -1.46
CA ASP A 110 4.83 -7.40 -1.44
C ASP A 110 3.86 -8.56 -1.18
N VAL A 111 3.08 -8.89 -2.21
CA VAL A 111 1.97 -9.82 -2.09
C VAL A 111 2.30 -11.28 -2.36
N THR A 112 1.70 -12.15 -1.55
CA THR A 112 1.64 -13.60 -1.79
C THR A 112 0.23 -14.07 -2.08
N VAL A 113 0.09 -15.05 -2.97
CA VAL A 113 -1.17 -15.77 -3.20
C VAL A 113 -1.11 -17.13 -2.50
N GLU A 114 -2.07 -17.38 -1.64
CA GLU A 114 -2.30 -18.68 -1.01
C GLU A 114 -3.66 -19.26 -1.44
N ARG A 115 -3.77 -20.58 -1.44
CA ARG A 115 -5.06 -21.26 -1.59
C ARG A 115 -5.39 -22.01 -0.30
N ASP A 116 -6.35 -21.50 0.46
CA ASP A 116 -6.83 -22.16 1.67
C ASP A 116 -7.98 -23.10 1.34
N THR A 117 -7.72 -24.41 1.44
CA THR A 117 -8.70 -25.48 1.23
C THR A 117 -9.42 -25.92 2.50
N ASN A 118 -9.09 -25.36 3.66
CA ASN A 118 -9.76 -25.62 4.93
C ASN A 118 -11.00 -24.72 5.11
N LEU A 119 -11.10 -23.63 4.35
CA LEU A 119 -12.29 -22.81 4.27
C LEU A 119 -13.37 -23.48 3.40
N THR A 120 -14.64 -23.23 3.74
CA THR A 120 -15.79 -23.70 2.96
C THR A 120 -16.63 -22.51 2.50
N PRO A 121 -16.70 -22.22 1.17
CA PRO A 121 -15.91 -22.84 0.10
C PRO A 121 -14.39 -22.51 0.18
N PRO A 122 -13.51 -23.30 -0.47
CA PRO A 122 -12.09 -22.97 -0.59
C PRO A 122 -11.88 -21.59 -1.21
N ARG A 123 -10.83 -20.90 -0.78
CA ARG A 123 -10.55 -19.52 -1.22
C ARG A 123 -9.14 -19.37 -1.74
N TRP A 124 -8.99 -18.51 -2.74
CA TRP A 124 -7.73 -17.92 -3.11
C TRP A 124 -7.56 -16.63 -2.33
N ILE A 125 -6.41 -16.43 -1.71
CA ILE A 125 -6.14 -15.32 -0.80
C ILE A 125 -4.89 -14.61 -1.31
N LEU A 126 -5.04 -13.33 -1.64
CA LEU A 126 -3.94 -12.42 -1.90
C LEU A 126 -3.82 -11.50 -0.69
N SER A 127 -2.65 -11.40 -0.08
CA SER A 127 -2.48 -10.53 1.07
C SER A 127 -1.09 -9.92 1.17
N ASP A 128 -1.04 -8.78 1.85
CA ASP A 128 0.14 -8.03 2.25
C ASP A 128 -0.10 -7.51 3.68
N PRO A 129 0.56 -8.06 4.72
CA PRO A 129 1.57 -9.12 4.68
C PRO A 129 1.01 -10.49 4.25
N PRO A 130 1.86 -11.53 4.06
CA PRO A 130 1.42 -12.88 3.73
C PRO A 130 0.35 -13.44 4.69
N TYR A 131 -0.51 -14.32 4.17
CA TYR A 131 -1.69 -14.80 4.89
C TYR A 131 -1.31 -15.48 6.22
N LEU A 132 -2.10 -15.24 7.27
CA LEU A 132 -1.89 -15.75 8.63
C LEU A 132 -0.57 -15.31 9.31
N THR A 133 0.07 -14.25 8.84
CA THR A 133 1.26 -13.68 9.51
C THR A 133 0.96 -12.47 10.41
N GLY A 134 -0.25 -11.92 10.33
CA GLY A 134 -0.70 -10.78 11.13
C GLY A 134 -0.76 -9.49 10.30
N THR A 135 -0.21 -8.40 10.85
CA THR A 135 -0.09 -7.09 10.21
C THR A 135 1.37 -6.77 9.97
N GLU A 136 1.65 -5.82 9.07
CA GLU A 136 2.98 -5.21 8.97
C GLU A 136 3.40 -4.54 10.30
N PRO A 137 4.69 -4.25 10.53
CA PRO A 137 5.17 -3.55 11.71
C PRO A 137 4.52 -2.18 11.96
N ASP A 138 4.02 -1.52 10.91
CA ASP A 138 3.30 -0.25 10.98
C ASP A 138 1.79 -0.42 11.28
N GLY A 139 1.33 -1.66 11.43
CA GLY A 139 -0.05 -2.03 11.72
C GLY A 139 -0.97 -2.13 10.50
N SER A 140 -0.43 -1.94 9.28
CA SER A 140 -1.19 -2.09 8.04
C SER A 140 -1.41 -3.55 7.65
N TYR A 141 -2.46 -3.78 6.87
CA TYR A 141 -2.79 -5.09 6.31
C TYR A 141 -3.77 -4.92 5.15
N TYR A 142 -3.60 -5.73 4.12
CA TYR A 142 -4.42 -5.76 2.91
C TYR A 142 -4.72 -7.21 2.55
N LEU A 143 -5.98 -7.50 2.24
CA LEU A 143 -6.41 -8.83 1.80
C LEU A 143 -7.49 -8.74 0.73
N LEU A 144 -7.34 -9.59 -0.29
CA LEU A 144 -8.36 -9.93 -1.24
C LEU A 144 -8.56 -11.45 -1.20
N ASP A 145 -9.74 -11.92 -0.81
CA ASP A 145 -10.11 -13.32 -0.90
C ASP A 145 -11.14 -13.55 -2.01
N VAL A 146 -10.90 -14.56 -2.84
CA VAL A 146 -11.75 -14.91 -3.97
C VAL A 146 -12.19 -16.36 -3.81
N SER A 147 -13.51 -16.55 -3.64
CA SER A 147 -14.17 -17.85 -3.68
C SER A 147 -15.09 -17.95 -4.90
N ASP A 148 -15.65 -19.13 -5.15
CA ASP A 148 -16.66 -19.34 -6.20
C ASP A 148 -18.01 -18.66 -5.90
N ARG A 149 -18.24 -18.17 -4.67
CA ARG A 149 -19.50 -17.56 -4.23
C ARG A 149 -19.41 -16.06 -3.97
N ALA A 150 -18.26 -15.61 -3.50
CA ALA A 150 -18.06 -14.23 -3.08
C ALA A 150 -16.59 -13.85 -3.13
N VAL A 151 -16.37 -12.54 -3.19
CA VAL A 151 -15.07 -11.89 -3.10
C VAL A 151 -15.15 -10.85 -1.99
N TYR A 152 -14.12 -10.80 -1.13
CA TYR A 152 -13.99 -9.74 -0.14
C TYR A 152 -12.64 -9.04 -0.30
N PHE A 153 -12.69 -7.72 -0.20
CA PHE A 153 -11.53 -6.86 -0.09
C PHE A 153 -11.53 -6.25 1.30
N GLN A 154 -10.39 -6.29 1.98
CA GLN A 154 -10.18 -5.69 3.29
C GLN A 154 -8.85 -4.95 3.29
N ALA A 155 -8.85 -3.75 3.84
CA ALA A 155 -7.66 -2.96 4.04
C ALA A 155 -7.71 -2.26 5.40
N THR A 156 -6.58 -2.25 6.08
CA THR A 156 -6.30 -1.41 7.23
C THR A 156 -5.00 -0.68 6.95
N SER A 157 -5.02 0.64 7.01
CA SER A 157 -3.81 1.44 6.80
C SER A 157 -2.87 1.39 7.99
N ALA A 158 -1.63 1.81 7.76
CA ALA A 158 -0.76 2.26 8.83
C ALA A 158 -1.39 3.44 9.60
N CYS A 159 -0.96 3.64 10.84
CA CYS A 159 -1.36 4.81 11.61
C CYS A 159 -0.68 6.07 11.07
N VAL A 160 -1.45 7.09 10.70
CA VAL A 160 -0.97 8.41 10.26
C VAL A 160 -1.38 9.50 11.24
N PRO A 161 -0.68 10.66 11.26
CA PRO A 161 -1.11 11.80 12.06
C PRO A 161 -2.53 12.24 11.69
N GLY A 162 -3.37 12.48 12.69
CA GLY A 162 -4.74 12.95 12.47
C GLY A 162 -5.62 12.83 13.72
N ASP A 163 -6.67 13.65 13.79
CA ASP A 163 -7.65 13.62 14.87
C ASP A 163 -8.92 12.89 14.40
N ILE A 164 -9.29 11.83 15.14
CA ILE A 164 -10.48 11.05 14.85
C ILE A 164 -11.77 11.89 14.94
N PHE A 165 -11.83 12.88 15.83
CA PHE A 165 -13.02 13.72 15.99
C PHE A 165 -13.23 14.65 14.79
N GLU A 166 -12.16 15.11 14.15
CA GLU A 166 -12.27 15.91 12.92
C GLU A 166 -12.76 15.05 11.76
N LEU A 167 -12.27 13.81 11.66
CA LEU A 167 -12.60 12.89 10.56
C LEU A 167 -13.97 12.21 10.68
N THR A 168 -14.56 12.20 11.86
CA THR A 168 -15.87 11.56 12.12
C THR A 168 -16.97 12.57 12.43
N SER A 169 -16.64 13.86 12.50
CA SER A 169 -17.64 14.90 12.66
C SER A 169 -18.55 14.97 11.43
N PRO A 170 -19.89 15.02 11.60
CA PRO A 170 -20.79 15.22 10.49
C PRO A 170 -20.47 16.58 9.86
N THR A 171 -20.27 16.61 8.54
CA THR A 171 -20.12 17.87 7.80
C THR A 171 -21.33 18.76 8.10
N PRO A 172 -21.15 19.99 8.61
CA PRO A 172 -22.28 20.87 8.86
C PRO A 172 -22.99 21.15 7.54
N THR A 173 -24.29 20.81 7.48
CA THR A 173 -25.15 21.13 6.35
C THR A 173 -25.34 22.65 6.30
N PRO A 174 -25.11 23.32 5.16
CA PRO A 174 -25.35 24.76 4.99
C PRO A 174 -26.83 25.15 5.09
#